data_AF-A0A6G6WP82-F1
#
_entry.id   AF-A0A6G6WP82-F1
#
_cell.length_a   1.000
_cell.length_b   1.000
_cell.length_c   1.000
_cell.angle_alpha   90.00
_cell.angle_beta   90.00
_cell.angle_gamma   90.00
#
_symmetry.space_group_name_H-M   'P 1'
#
loop_
_entity.id
_entity.type
_entity.pdbx_description
1 polymer ?
#
loop_
_entity_poly.entity_id
_entity_poly.type
_entity_poly.pdbx_seq_one_letter_code
_entity_poly.pdbx_strand_id
1 'polypeptide(L)' 'MDLDDIRPLKKPDIVIGEDLALLSVAELEHRVHLLEAEVVRIREAIADKQSSKAAADAFFRS' A
#
# COMPACT_ATOMS: atom_id res chain seq x y z
N MET A 1 15.93 34.91 7.66
CA MET A 1 16.00 33.44 7.63
C MET A 1 14.56 33.00 7.49
N ASP A 2 14.15 32.73 6.26
CA ASP A 2 12.72 32.58 5.92
C ASP A 2 12.19 31.28 6.50
N LEU A 3 11.11 31.40 7.28
CA LEU A 3 10.45 30.29 7.99
C LEU A 3 9.70 29.33 7.03
N ASP A 4 9.68 29.65 5.73
CA ASP A 4 8.95 28.92 4.70
C ASP A 4 9.69 27.67 4.16
N ASP A 5 10.96 27.44 4.57
CA ASP A 5 11.75 26.30 4.10
C ASP A 5 11.69 25.05 5.00
N ILE A 6 10.86 25.07 6.05
CA ILE A 6 10.54 23.86 6.83
C ILE A 6 9.42 23.10 6.11
N ARG A 7 9.69 22.63 4.90
CA ARG A 7 8.84 21.64 4.25
C ARG A 7 9.10 20.29 4.94
N PRO A 8 8.07 19.58 5.44
CA PRO A 8 8.25 18.25 5.98
C PRO A 8 8.95 17.40 4.91
N LEU A 9 10.15 16.89 5.23
CA LEU A 9 10.84 15.94 4.37
C LEU A 9 9.87 14.78 4.16
N LYS A 10 9.41 14.61 2.92
CA LYS A 10 8.50 13.54 2.55
C LYS A 10 9.21 12.24 2.91
N LYS A 11 8.62 11.42 3.80
CA LYS A 11 9.21 10.13 4.17
C LYS A 11 9.42 9.33 2.87
N PRO A 12 10.61 8.73 2.67
CA PRO A 12 10.89 7.96 1.47
C PRO A 12 9.86 6.83 1.32
N ASP A 13 9.47 6.56 0.08
CA ASP A 13 8.50 5.51 -0.23
C ASP A 13 9.06 4.13 0.15
N ILE A 14 8.18 3.25 0.63
CA ILE A 14 8.49 1.86 0.98
C ILE A 14 8.71 1.05 -0.31
N VAL A 15 9.95 0.63 -0.59
CA VAL A 15 10.29 -0.25 -1.73
C VAL A 15 10.44 -1.71 -1.28
N ILE A 16 9.80 -2.64 -2.00
CA ILE A 16 9.93 -4.07 -1.73
C ILE A 16 11.35 -4.54 -2.09
N GLY A 17 12.01 -5.21 -1.14
CA GLY A 17 13.37 -5.73 -1.32
C GLY A 17 14.48 -4.71 -1.07
N GLU A 18 14.18 -3.57 -0.45
CA GLU A 18 15.23 -2.64 -0.01
C GLU A 18 16.07 -3.21 1.13
N ASP A 19 17.27 -2.65 1.31
CA ASP A 19 18.12 -2.96 2.45
C ASP A 19 17.54 -2.37 3.75
N LEU A 20 17.49 -3.21 4.78
CA LEU A 20 16.91 -2.90 6.09
C LEU A 20 17.98 -2.63 7.16
N ALA A 21 19.27 -2.74 6.82
CA ALA A 21 20.36 -2.72 7.79
C ALA A 21 20.43 -1.44 8.66
N LEU A 22 19.96 -0.31 8.13
CA LEU A 22 19.98 0.99 8.81
C LEU A 22 18.66 1.34 9.51
N LEU A 23 17.64 0.47 9.42
CA LEU A 23 16.33 0.72 10.03
C LEU A 23 16.29 0.22 11.47
N SER A 24 15.70 1.02 12.34
CA SER A 24 15.38 0.62 13.70
C SER A 24 14.20 -0.37 13.73
N VAL A 25 14.04 -1.10 14.84
CA VAL A 25 12.91 -2.02 15.05
C VAL A 25 11.57 -1.31 14.90
N ALA A 26 11.42 -0.10 15.45
CA ALA A 26 10.18 0.67 15.34
C ALA A 26 9.86 1.07 13.89
N GLU A 27 10.88 1.40 13.08
CA GLU A 27 10.71 1.68 11.66
C GLU A 27 10.29 0.42 10.88
N LEU A 28 10.86 -0.73 11.23
CA LEU A 28 10.47 -2.02 10.64
C LEU A 28 9.02 -2.39 10.99
N GLU A 29 8.62 -2.24 12.25
CA GLU A 29 7.23 -2.48 12.69
C GLU A 29 6.25 -1.55 11.96
N HIS A 30 6.58 -0.25 11.87
CA HIS A 30 5.76 0.70 11.12
C HIS A 30 5.68 0.34 9.64
N ARG A 31 6.78 -0.13 9.03
CA ARG A 31 6.81 -0.61 7.65
C ARG A 31 5.92 -1.83 7.44
N VAL A 32 6.00 -2.82 8.34
CA VAL A 32 5.15 -4.02 8.30
C VAL A 32 3.68 -3.63 8.34
N HIS A 33 3.30 -2.77 9.28
CA HIS A 33 1.92 -2.30 9.40
C HIS A 33 1.38 -1.66 8.11
N LEU A 34 2.18 -0.80 7.46
CA LEU A 34 1.80 -0.17 6.20
C LEU A 34 1.65 -1.19 5.05
N LEU A 35 2.56 -2.15 4.97
CA LEU A 35 2.50 -3.19 3.94
C LEU A 35 1.32 -4.14 4.14
N GLU A 36 1.01 -4.51 5.38
CA GLU A 36 -0.17 -5.33 5.70
C GLU A 36 -1.49 -4.62 5.34
N ALA A 37 -1.59 -3.33 5.66
CA ALA A 37 -2.74 -2.51 5.26
C ALA A 37 -2.89 -2.47 3.73
N GLU A 38 -1.79 -2.31 3.00
CA GLU A 38 -1.83 -2.31 1.53
C GLU A 38 -2.21 -3.69 0.97
N VAL A 39 -1.75 -4.79 1.59
CA VAL A 39 -2.18 -6.15 1.21
C VAL A 39 -3.69 -6.31 1.36
N VAL A 40 -4.28 -5.81 2.45
CA VAL A 40 -5.75 -5.86 2.65
C VAL A 40 -6.46 -5.09 1.54
N ARG A 41 -6.05 -3.83 1.30
CA ARG A 41 -6.63 -2.99 0.25
C ARG A 41 -6.56 -3.64 -1.14
N ILE A 42 -5.43 -4.25 -1.49
CA ILE A 42 -5.26 -4.95 -2.77
C ILE A 42 -6.20 -6.17 -2.84
N ARG A 43 -6.34 -6.94 -1.75
CA ARG A 43 -7.25 -8.09 -1.71
C ARG A 43 -8.71 -7.68 -1.90
N GLU A 44 -9.14 -6.59 -1.27
CA GLU A 44 -10.48 -6.03 -1.46
C GLU A 44 -10.70 -5.63 -2.93
N ALA A 45 -9.76 -4.90 -3.52
CA ALA A 45 -9.84 -4.50 -4.92
C ALA A 45 -9.86 -5.70 -5.89
N ILE A 46 -9.17 -6.79 -5.56
CA ILE A 46 -9.24 -8.05 -6.32
C ILE A 46 -10.64 -8.66 -6.20
N ALA A 47 -11.19 -8.75 -4.99
CA ALA A 47 -12.51 -9.31 -4.74
C ALA A 47 -13.61 -8.54 -5.49
N ASP A 48 -13.56 -7.21 -5.46
CA ASP A 48 -14.50 -6.34 -6.20
C ASP A 48 -14.44 -6.59 -7.71
N LYS A 49 -13.23 -6.71 -8.26
CA LYS A 49 -13.03 -7.01 -9.69
C LYS A 49 -13.53 -8.41 -10.07
N GLN A 50 -13.32 -9.40 -9.20
CA GLN A 50 -13.81 -10.76 -9.42
C GLN A 50 -15.34 -10.83 -9.37
N SER A 51 -15.97 -10.13 -8.41
CA SER A 51 -17.42 -10.01 -8.31
C SER A 51 -18.02 -9.36 -9.56
N SER A 52 -17.42 -8.26 -10.02
CA SER A 52 -17.82 -7.59 -11.26
C SER A 52 -17.73 -8.52 -12.48
N LYS A 53 -16.64 -9.30 -12.60
CA LYS A 53 -16.49 -10.29 -13.67
C LYS A 53 -17.55 -11.39 -13.59
N ALA A 54 -17.81 -11.93 -12.40
CA ALA A 54 -18.81 -13.00 -12.22
C ALA A 54 -20.23 -12.53 -12.58
N ALA A 55 -20.59 -11.30 -12.21
CA ALA A 55 -21.86 -10.68 -12.58
C ALA A 55 -21.99 -10.50 -14.10
N ALA A 56 -20.92 -10.07 -14.77
CA ALA A 56 -20.89 -9.98 -16.23
C ALA A 56 -21.02 -11.36 -16.89
N ASP A 57 -20.23 -12.34 -16.46
CA ASP A 57 -20.26 -13.71 -17.00
C ASP A 57 -21.63 -14.38 -16.86
N ALA A 58 -22.39 -14.06 -15.80
CA ALA A 58 -23.76 -14.54 -15.59
C ALA A 58 -24.76 -13.86 -16.54
N PHE A 59 -24.60 -12.55 -16.78
CA PHE A 59 -25.46 -11.79 -17.70
C PHE A 59 -25.27 -12.20 -19.17
N PHE A 60 -24.06 -12.58 -19.57
CA PHE A 60 -23.79 -13.01 -20.95
C PHE A 60 -24.12 -14.50 -21.23
N ARG A 61 -24.47 -15.29 -20.21
CA ARG A 61 -24.86 -16.72 -20.34
C ARG A 61 -26.36 -16.97 -20.28
N SER A 62 -27.18 -15.92 -20.14
CA SER A 62 -28.65 -15.99 -20.28
C SER A 62 -29.09 -15.81 -21.73
#